data_AF-A0ABD2ILA8-F1
#
_entry.id   AF-A0ABD2ILA8-F1
#
_cell.length_a   1.000
_cell.length_b   1.000
_cell.length_c   1.000
_cell.angle_alpha   90.00
_cell.angle_beta   90.00
_cell.angle_gamma   90.00
#
_symmetry.space_group_name_H-M   'P 1'
#
loop_
_entity.id
_entity.type
_entity.pdbx_description
1 polymer ?
#
loop_
_entity_poly.entity_id
_entity_poly.type
_entity_poly.pdbx_seq_one_letter_code
_entity_poly.pdbx_strand_id
1 'polypeptide(L)'
;MGNIFGSVAAADEEDNFEERTRQFFAFVNQGNIGELRALVESLDADELSILLEMNQPDVQHARPALVNAIFNRHIETAVFLLEKGADPHQTMLGQLNGLNMNVTPLWAAVVFDNLELCRALIAHGANIEMGTDSGESPLLCACFNGKLEIATFLVENGGADVNLADTDGMTPLIATSFSGQIDIVRLLLSHGAIVEQTDFTGMKFALLGAAIAARLEVCRLLVDEWAADVNQETIDGTTPLLGASGEGHVDVVNFLIERGANLDHTDMDGYNALMCAVKKGRTEMARHLLAIGTSTDQIGTDGKRARDLAEESENAEMIAIFRAAANNEQQRENIDGEQNEHQQRRM
;
A
#
# COMPACT_ATOMS: atom_id res chain seq x y z
N MET A 1 -49.85 -47.44 24.32
CA MET A 1 -48.45 -47.47 24.79
C MET A 1 -47.55 -47.05 23.63
N GLY A 2 -47.58 -45.76 23.28
CA GLY A 2 -46.79 -45.22 22.17
C GLY A 2 -45.50 -44.58 22.69
N ASN A 3 -44.39 -44.89 22.03
CA ASN A 3 -43.14 -44.13 21.93
C ASN A 3 -42.79 -43.14 23.06
N ILE A 4 -42.41 -43.64 24.23
CA ILE A 4 -41.71 -42.83 25.25
C ILE A 4 -40.19 -43.06 25.17
N PHE A 5 -39.74 -44.25 24.74
CA PHE A 5 -38.31 -44.58 24.65
C PHE A 5 -37.55 -43.84 23.52
N GLY A 6 -38.23 -43.48 22.43
CA GLY A 6 -37.61 -42.72 21.35
C GLY A 6 -37.33 -41.24 21.69
N SER A 7 -38.00 -40.69 22.71
CA SER A 7 -37.86 -39.30 23.12
C SER A 7 -36.74 -39.08 24.15
N VAL A 8 -36.38 -40.10 24.93
CA VAL A 8 -35.33 -39.99 25.97
C VAL A 8 -33.94 -40.20 25.36
N ALA A 9 -33.79 -41.19 24.46
CA ALA A 9 -32.51 -41.41 23.76
C ALA A 9 -32.13 -40.23 22.86
N ALA A 10 -33.11 -39.58 22.21
CA ALA A 10 -32.87 -38.38 21.42
C ALA A 10 -32.42 -37.18 22.29
N ALA A 11 -32.96 -37.03 23.49
CA ALA A 11 -32.55 -35.98 24.43
C ALA A 11 -31.15 -36.24 25.00
N ASP A 12 -30.80 -37.50 25.31
CA ASP A 12 -29.46 -37.87 25.78
C ASP A 12 -28.38 -37.70 24.68
N GLU A 13 -28.72 -37.93 23.40
CA GLU A 13 -27.84 -37.67 22.26
C GLU A 13 -27.68 -36.17 21.98
N GLU A 14 -28.75 -35.39 22.12
CA GLU A 14 -28.76 -33.93 21.93
C GLU A 14 -27.94 -33.22 23.01
N ASP A 15 -28.10 -33.60 24.29
CA ASP A 15 -27.30 -33.07 25.41
C ASP A 15 -25.79 -33.39 25.25
N ASN A 16 -25.47 -34.56 24.67
CA ASN A 16 -24.09 -34.97 24.42
C ASN A 16 -23.44 -34.17 23.28
N PHE A 17 -24.19 -33.89 22.21
CA PHE A 17 -23.70 -33.05 21.12
C PHE A 17 -23.48 -31.60 21.56
N GLU A 18 -24.38 -31.05 22.38
CA GLU A 18 -24.23 -29.69 22.91
C GLU A 18 -22.97 -29.56 23.78
N GLU A 19 -22.71 -30.54 24.66
CA GLU A 19 -21.50 -30.54 25.49
C GLU A 19 -20.23 -30.67 24.64
N ARG A 20 -20.22 -31.56 23.63
CA ARG A 20 -19.10 -31.65 22.68
C ARG A 20 -18.89 -30.36 21.89
N THR A 21 -19.96 -29.66 21.53
CA THR A 21 -19.89 -28.34 20.87
C THR A 21 -19.21 -27.31 21.77
N ARG A 22 -19.60 -27.23 23.04
CA ARG A 22 -18.97 -26.32 24.02
C ARG A 22 -17.48 -26.63 24.19
N GLN A 23 -17.13 -27.91 24.33
CA GLN A 23 -15.75 -28.36 24.47
C GLN A 23 -14.91 -28.04 23.23
N PHE A 24 -15.44 -28.32 22.04
CA PHE A 24 -14.78 -28.04 20.76
C PHE A 24 -14.39 -26.57 20.65
N PHE A 25 -15.35 -25.65 20.81
CA PHE A 25 -15.07 -24.22 20.74
C PHE A 25 -14.19 -23.74 21.91
N ALA A 26 -14.30 -24.31 23.11
CA ALA A 26 -13.41 -23.98 24.21
C ALA A 26 -11.96 -24.34 23.90
N PHE A 27 -11.69 -25.54 23.37
CA PHE A 27 -10.34 -25.97 22.99
C PHE A 27 -9.79 -25.16 21.83
N VAL A 28 -10.62 -24.84 20.83
CA VAL A 28 -10.24 -23.95 19.72
C VAL A 28 -9.82 -22.57 20.23
N ASN A 29 -10.64 -21.95 21.09
CA ASN A 29 -10.39 -20.61 21.62
C ASN A 29 -9.17 -20.55 22.55
N GLN A 30 -8.88 -21.64 23.26
CA GLN A 30 -7.73 -21.74 24.17
C GLN A 30 -6.44 -22.21 23.47
N GLY A 31 -6.54 -22.68 22.22
CA GLY A 31 -5.40 -23.26 21.52
C GLY A 31 -4.97 -24.63 22.09
N ASN A 32 -5.87 -25.34 22.76
CA ASN A 32 -5.58 -26.64 23.38
C ASN A 32 -5.65 -27.76 22.32
N ILE A 33 -4.62 -27.82 21.49
CA ILE A 33 -4.58 -28.73 20.33
C ILE A 33 -4.63 -30.21 20.73
N GLY A 34 -4.06 -30.59 21.88
CA GLY A 34 -4.06 -31.98 22.35
C GLY A 34 -5.47 -32.49 22.64
N GLU A 35 -6.24 -31.73 23.43
CA GLU A 35 -7.63 -32.07 23.74
C GLU A 35 -8.53 -31.93 22.51
N LEU A 36 -8.28 -30.93 21.65
CA LEU A 36 -9.02 -30.78 20.40
C LEU A 36 -8.85 -32.00 19.48
N ARG A 37 -7.62 -32.52 19.34
CA ARG A 37 -7.35 -33.73 18.54
C ARG A 37 -8.10 -34.94 19.11
N ALA A 38 -8.02 -35.15 20.42
CA ALA A 38 -8.72 -36.26 21.08
C ALA A 38 -10.24 -36.17 20.91
N LEU A 39 -10.81 -34.97 21.05
CA LEU A 39 -12.24 -34.74 20.83
C LEU A 39 -12.62 -35.04 19.37
N VAL A 40 -11.87 -34.50 18.40
CA VAL A 40 -12.15 -34.69 16.97
C VAL A 40 -12.06 -36.17 16.55
N GLU A 41 -11.18 -36.96 17.17
CA GLU A 41 -11.11 -38.41 16.92
C GLU A 41 -12.34 -39.18 17.43
N SER A 42 -13.09 -38.61 18.39
CA SER A 42 -14.30 -39.21 18.94
C SER A 42 -15.58 -38.84 18.18
N LEU A 43 -15.52 -37.85 17.29
CA LEU A 43 -16.65 -37.38 16.49
C LEU A 43 -16.81 -38.23 15.23
N ASP A 44 -18.06 -38.39 14.79
CA ASP A 44 -18.31 -38.84 13.43
C ASP A 44 -18.11 -37.71 12.40
N ALA A 45 -18.14 -38.07 11.11
CA ALA A 45 -17.88 -37.13 10.03
C ALA A 45 -18.96 -36.04 9.90
N ASP A 46 -20.21 -36.36 10.21
CA ASP A 46 -21.33 -35.43 10.10
C ASP A 46 -21.25 -34.41 11.25
N GLU A 47 -21.00 -34.88 12.48
CA GLU A 47 -20.78 -34.02 13.65
C GLU A 47 -19.60 -33.06 13.44
N LEU A 48 -18.46 -33.56 12.96
CA LEU A 48 -17.30 -32.74 12.68
C LEU A 48 -17.60 -31.69 11.61
N SER A 49 -18.27 -32.08 10.51
CA SER A 49 -18.66 -31.14 9.45
C SER A 49 -19.53 -30.01 10.00
N ILE A 50 -20.52 -30.34 10.82
CA ILE A 50 -21.41 -29.35 11.45
C ILE A 50 -20.61 -28.41 12.36
N LEU A 51 -19.68 -28.94 13.16
CA LEU A 51 -18.84 -28.13 14.07
C LEU A 51 -17.88 -27.19 13.34
N LEU A 52 -17.36 -27.59 12.17
CA LEU A 52 -16.46 -26.77 11.36
C LEU A 52 -17.18 -25.62 10.63
N GLU A 53 -18.44 -25.83 10.24
CA GLU A 53 -19.25 -24.84 9.51
C GLU A 53 -20.04 -23.90 10.42
N MET A 54 -20.45 -24.38 11.60
CA MET A 54 -21.28 -23.56 12.49
C MET A 54 -20.51 -22.39 13.11
N ASN A 55 -21.26 -21.34 13.44
CA ASN A 55 -20.75 -20.28 14.29
C ASN A 55 -20.84 -20.69 15.76
N GLN A 56 -19.87 -20.26 16.58
CA GLN A 56 -19.87 -20.54 18.01
C GLN A 56 -21.21 -20.12 18.66
N PRO A 57 -21.96 -21.06 19.28
CA PRO A 57 -23.26 -20.73 19.86
C PRO A 57 -23.13 -19.78 21.07
N ASP A 58 -24.19 -19.02 21.32
CA ASP A 58 -24.39 -18.17 22.51
C ASP A 58 -23.32 -17.08 22.77
N VAL A 59 -22.59 -16.66 21.73
CA VAL A 59 -21.60 -15.58 21.80
C VAL A 59 -21.99 -14.42 20.90
N GLN A 60 -21.87 -13.20 21.42
CA GLN A 60 -22.02 -11.98 20.62
C GLN A 60 -20.86 -11.90 19.60
N HIS A 61 -21.17 -11.79 18.31
CA HIS A 61 -20.21 -11.95 17.20
C HIS A 61 -19.67 -13.37 17.02
N ALA A 62 -20.57 -14.36 17.14
CA ALA A 62 -20.30 -15.75 16.82
C ALA A 62 -19.59 -15.93 15.47
N ARG A 63 -18.52 -16.73 15.48
CA ARG A 63 -17.64 -16.99 14.34
C ARG A 63 -17.37 -18.49 14.21
N PRO A 64 -17.00 -18.97 13.01
CA PRO A 64 -16.55 -20.34 12.83
C PRO A 64 -15.26 -20.65 13.59
N ALA A 65 -14.99 -21.92 13.82
CA ALA A 65 -13.83 -22.37 14.58
C ALA A 65 -12.49 -21.93 13.97
N LEU A 66 -12.35 -22.00 12.64
CA LEU A 66 -11.13 -21.56 11.95
C LEU A 66 -10.86 -20.08 12.22
N VAL A 67 -11.89 -19.25 12.06
CA VAL A 67 -11.80 -17.81 12.30
C VAL A 67 -11.39 -17.52 13.75
N ASN A 68 -11.98 -18.22 14.72
CA ASN A 68 -11.61 -18.09 16.13
C ASN A 68 -10.14 -18.46 16.40
N ALA A 69 -9.65 -19.56 15.83
CA ALA A 69 -8.25 -19.96 15.96
C ALA A 69 -7.31 -18.88 15.41
N ILE A 70 -7.64 -18.30 14.24
CA ILE A 70 -6.85 -17.24 13.59
C ILE A 70 -6.82 -15.97 14.44
N PHE A 71 -7.97 -15.48 14.92
CA PHE A 71 -8.02 -14.27 15.76
C PHE A 71 -7.30 -14.42 17.09
N ASN A 72 -7.38 -15.61 17.69
CA ASN A 72 -6.66 -15.92 18.92
C ASN A 72 -5.19 -16.26 18.68
N ARG A 73 -4.73 -16.25 17.41
CA ARG A 73 -3.35 -16.53 16.98
C ARG A 73 -2.88 -17.94 17.32
N HIS A 74 -3.81 -18.89 17.37
CA HIS A 74 -3.54 -20.32 17.59
C HIS A 74 -3.28 -21.02 16.25
N ILE A 75 -2.06 -20.85 15.74
CA ILE A 75 -1.69 -21.24 14.37
C ILE A 75 -1.78 -22.74 14.17
N GLU A 76 -1.24 -23.53 15.10
CA GLU A 76 -1.33 -25.00 15.02
C GLU A 76 -2.80 -25.48 15.02
N THR A 77 -3.65 -24.83 15.82
CA THR A 77 -5.09 -25.09 15.83
C THR A 77 -5.73 -24.74 14.49
N ALA A 78 -5.41 -23.58 13.92
CA ALA A 78 -5.95 -23.16 12.63
C ALA A 78 -5.54 -24.13 11.51
N VAL A 79 -4.26 -24.52 11.47
CA VAL A 79 -3.73 -25.51 10.51
C VAL A 79 -4.44 -26.85 10.69
N PHE A 80 -4.59 -27.32 11.93
CA PHE A 80 -5.32 -28.56 12.20
C PHE A 80 -6.79 -28.50 11.75
N LEU A 81 -7.48 -27.38 11.95
CA LEU A 81 -8.86 -27.22 11.48
C LEU A 81 -8.93 -27.26 9.94
N LEU A 82 -7.95 -26.68 9.24
CA LEU A 82 -7.84 -26.79 7.77
C LEU A 82 -7.60 -28.24 7.33
N GLU A 83 -6.72 -28.98 8.01
CA GLU A 83 -6.50 -30.43 7.78
C GLU A 83 -7.78 -31.25 7.96
N LYS A 84 -8.70 -30.79 8.81
CA LYS A 84 -10.01 -31.41 9.05
C LYS A 84 -11.12 -30.94 8.11
N GLY A 85 -10.83 -30.02 7.19
CA GLY A 85 -11.78 -29.56 6.17
C GLY A 85 -12.51 -28.27 6.52
N ALA A 86 -12.00 -27.46 7.45
CA ALA A 86 -12.51 -26.11 7.64
C ALA A 86 -12.40 -25.30 6.35
N ASP A 87 -13.45 -24.57 5.98
CA ASP A 87 -13.46 -23.77 4.76
C ASP A 87 -12.50 -22.57 4.87
N PRO A 88 -11.44 -22.49 4.03
CA PRO A 88 -10.47 -21.40 4.07
C PRO A 88 -11.02 -20.07 3.52
N HIS A 89 -12.25 -20.03 2.99
CA HIS A 89 -12.90 -18.83 2.47
C HIS A 89 -13.81 -18.14 3.48
N GLN A 90 -13.93 -18.68 4.70
CA GLN A 90 -14.79 -18.12 5.75
C GLN A 90 -14.41 -16.68 6.08
N THR A 91 -15.17 -15.74 5.50
CA THR A 91 -14.96 -14.32 5.74
C THR A 91 -15.25 -13.98 7.18
N MET A 92 -14.45 -13.10 7.75
CA MET A 92 -14.60 -12.66 9.12
C MET A 92 -14.77 -11.14 9.18
N LEU A 93 -15.61 -10.67 10.10
CA LEU A 93 -15.64 -9.26 10.46
C LEU A 93 -14.32 -8.91 11.14
N GLY A 94 -13.39 -8.37 10.37
CA GLY A 94 -12.16 -7.75 10.86
C GLY A 94 -12.52 -6.44 11.56
N GLN A 95 -12.20 -6.34 12.85
CA GLN A 95 -12.07 -5.05 13.53
C GLN A 95 -10.60 -4.66 13.45
N LEU A 96 -10.22 -3.96 12.39
CA LEU A 96 -8.89 -3.37 12.27
C LEU A 96 -9.05 -1.86 12.29
N ASN A 97 -8.39 -1.20 13.25
CA ASN A 97 -8.39 0.25 13.41
C ASN A 97 -9.78 0.91 13.48
N GLY A 98 -10.80 0.19 13.98
CA GLY A 98 -12.17 0.71 14.13
C GLY A 98 -13.03 0.66 12.87
N LEU A 99 -12.55 0.05 11.79
CA LEU A 99 -13.34 -0.24 10.58
C LEU A 99 -13.81 -1.69 10.62
N ASN A 100 -15.10 -1.89 10.32
CA ASN A 100 -15.68 -3.21 10.12
C ASN A 100 -15.52 -3.56 8.63
N MET A 101 -14.57 -4.43 8.30
CA MET A 101 -14.41 -4.97 6.96
C MET A 101 -14.54 -6.49 7.00
N ASN A 102 -15.17 -7.09 5.98
CA ASN A 102 -15.02 -8.51 5.79
C ASN A 102 -13.64 -8.78 5.21
N VAL A 103 -12.93 -9.71 5.85
CA VAL A 103 -11.60 -10.13 5.42
C VAL A 103 -11.54 -11.64 5.28
N THR A 104 -10.72 -12.14 4.37
CA THR A 104 -10.47 -13.57 4.22
C THR A 104 -9.45 -14.07 5.26
N PRO A 105 -9.47 -15.37 5.62
CA PRO A 105 -8.44 -15.99 6.45
C PRO A 105 -7.02 -15.76 5.92
N LEU A 106 -6.84 -15.80 4.60
CA LEU A 106 -5.53 -15.60 3.97
C LEU A 106 -5.03 -14.17 4.18
N TRP A 107 -5.87 -13.17 3.93
CA TRP A 107 -5.49 -11.78 4.17
C TRP A 107 -5.20 -11.51 5.65
N ALA A 108 -5.97 -12.08 6.58
CA ALA A 108 -5.68 -11.97 8.01
C ALA A 108 -4.32 -12.61 8.39
N ALA A 109 -3.97 -13.75 7.78
CA ALA A 109 -2.67 -14.37 7.96
C ALA A 109 -1.51 -13.47 7.50
N VAL A 110 -1.69 -12.71 6.41
CA VAL A 110 -0.72 -11.70 5.95
C VAL A 110 -0.57 -10.57 6.98
N VAL A 111 -1.68 -10.01 7.47
CA VAL A 111 -1.64 -8.93 8.49
C VAL A 111 -0.97 -9.38 9.77
N PHE A 112 -1.20 -10.63 10.20
CA PHE A 112 -0.55 -11.20 11.37
C PHE A 112 0.89 -11.65 11.14
N ASP A 113 1.42 -11.46 9.93
CA ASP A 113 2.77 -11.81 9.51
C ASP A 113 3.07 -13.30 9.70
N ASN A 114 2.12 -14.14 9.30
CA ASN A 114 2.19 -15.58 9.50
C ASN A 114 2.29 -16.35 8.18
N LEU A 115 3.54 -16.57 7.75
CA LEU A 115 3.84 -17.30 6.52
C LEU A 115 3.40 -18.78 6.56
N GLU A 116 3.46 -19.43 7.72
CA GLU A 116 3.03 -20.84 7.88
C GLU A 116 1.53 -20.98 7.63
N LEU A 117 0.73 -20.09 8.23
CA LEU A 117 -0.71 -20.04 8.02
C LEU A 117 -1.06 -19.66 6.58
N CYS A 118 -0.33 -18.73 5.95
CA CYS A 118 -0.50 -18.42 4.53
C CYS A 118 -0.30 -19.67 3.66
N ARG A 119 0.75 -20.45 3.93
CA ARG A 119 1.03 -21.70 3.21
C ARG A 119 -0.08 -22.72 3.40
N ALA A 120 -0.52 -22.93 4.63
CA ALA A 120 -1.59 -23.87 4.94
C ALA A 120 -2.89 -23.47 4.24
N LEU A 121 -3.30 -22.20 4.33
CA LEU A 121 -4.52 -21.71 3.69
C LEU A 121 -4.51 -21.91 2.18
N ILE A 122 -3.42 -21.56 1.50
CA ILE A 122 -3.29 -21.78 0.04
C ILE A 122 -3.27 -23.27 -0.30
N ALA A 123 -2.57 -24.11 0.47
CA ALA A 123 -2.55 -25.56 0.26
C ALA A 123 -3.96 -26.20 0.41
N HIS A 124 -4.81 -25.59 1.24
CA HIS A 124 -6.20 -26.00 1.45
C HIS A 124 -7.20 -25.28 0.53
N GLY A 125 -6.73 -24.52 -0.46
CA GLY A 125 -7.55 -23.96 -1.53
C GLY A 125 -8.09 -22.55 -1.26
N ALA A 126 -7.52 -21.79 -0.32
CA ALA A 126 -7.83 -20.37 -0.17
C ALA A 126 -7.63 -19.62 -1.48
N ASN A 127 -8.59 -18.78 -1.86
CA ASN A 127 -8.45 -17.89 -3.01
C ASN A 127 -7.37 -16.83 -2.73
N ILE A 128 -6.28 -16.88 -3.50
CA ILE A 128 -5.11 -16.01 -3.33
C ILE A 128 -5.38 -14.54 -3.66
N GLU A 129 -6.39 -14.24 -4.46
CA GLU A 129 -6.70 -12.87 -4.91
C GLU A 129 -7.71 -12.16 -4.02
N MET A 130 -8.47 -12.90 -3.21
CA MET A 130 -9.54 -12.34 -2.38
C MET A 130 -9.01 -12.00 -0.99
N GLY A 131 -9.02 -10.71 -0.63
CA GLY A 131 -8.61 -10.27 0.71
C GLY A 131 -9.70 -9.52 1.47
N THR A 132 -10.20 -8.42 0.92
CA THR A 132 -11.21 -7.57 1.60
C THR A 132 -12.35 -7.14 0.67
N ASP A 133 -13.41 -6.58 1.26
CA ASP A 133 -14.53 -5.99 0.50
C ASP A 133 -14.13 -4.77 -0.36
N SER A 134 -12.99 -4.13 -0.09
CA SER A 134 -12.42 -3.07 -0.94
C SER A 134 -11.54 -3.61 -2.07
N GLY A 135 -11.54 -4.93 -2.28
CA GLY A 135 -10.73 -5.58 -3.30
C GLY A 135 -9.23 -5.61 -2.98
N GLU A 136 -8.81 -5.28 -1.74
CA GLU A 136 -7.41 -5.41 -1.36
C GLU A 136 -7.04 -6.89 -1.30
N SER A 137 -6.12 -7.34 -2.16
CA SER A 137 -5.65 -8.72 -2.18
C SER A 137 -4.62 -8.99 -1.06
N PRO A 138 -4.42 -10.26 -0.66
CA PRO A 138 -3.31 -10.65 0.22
C PRO A 138 -1.94 -10.14 -0.25
N LEU A 139 -1.68 -10.13 -1.58
CA LEU A 139 -0.43 -9.61 -2.13
C LEU A 139 -0.32 -8.10 -1.95
N LEU A 140 -1.39 -7.35 -2.22
CA LEU A 140 -1.40 -5.89 -2.02
C LEU A 140 -1.15 -5.54 -0.55
N CYS A 141 -1.79 -6.26 0.38
CA CYS A 141 -1.56 -6.11 1.82
C CYS A 141 -0.09 -6.38 2.22
N ALA A 142 0.50 -7.47 1.71
CA ALA A 142 1.89 -7.81 1.97
C ALA A 142 2.85 -6.73 1.45
N CYS A 143 2.58 -6.21 0.26
CA CYS A 143 3.33 -5.14 -0.39
C CYS A 143 3.28 -3.82 0.39
N PHE A 144 2.08 -3.39 0.78
CA PHE A 144 1.89 -2.16 1.56
C PHE A 144 2.59 -2.24 2.92
N ASN A 145 2.53 -3.41 3.59
CA ASN A 145 3.11 -3.62 4.91
C ASN A 145 4.58 -4.10 4.89
N GLY A 146 5.21 -4.21 3.72
CA GLY A 146 6.61 -4.60 3.59
C GLY A 146 6.93 -6.04 3.99
N LYS A 147 5.98 -6.97 3.84
CA LYS A 147 6.13 -8.38 4.20
C LYS A 147 6.82 -9.17 3.09
N LEU A 148 8.14 -9.00 2.95
CA LEU A 148 8.90 -9.57 1.83
C LEU A 148 8.77 -11.10 1.72
N GLU A 149 8.90 -11.86 2.82
CA GLU A 149 8.82 -13.33 2.72
C GLU A 149 7.43 -13.81 2.29
N ILE A 150 6.37 -13.12 2.74
CA ILE A 150 4.99 -13.42 2.37
C ILE A 150 4.72 -13.00 0.93
N ALA A 151 5.13 -11.79 0.52
CA ALA A 151 5.00 -11.33 -0.86
C ALA A 151 5.72 -12.28 -1.84
N THR A 152 6.95 -12.69 -1.50
CA THR A 152 7.72 -13.67 -2.29
C THR A 152 6.94 -14.98 -2.42
N PHE A 153 6.42 -15.51 -1.31
CA PHE A 153 5.62 -16.74 -1.34
C PHE A 153 4.35 -16.60 -2.20
N LEU A 154 3.60 -15.50 -2.04
CA LEU A 154 2.35 -15.28 -2.80
C LEU A 154 2.62 -15.21 -4.31
N VAL A 155 3.71 -14.55 -4.73
CA VAL A 155 4.08 -14.41 -6.14
C VAL A 155 4.67 -15.70 -6.71
N GLU A 156 5.73 -16.24 -6.09
CA GLU A 156 6.52 -17.33 -6.67
C GLU A 156 5.88 -18.72 -6.50
N ASN A 157 5.14 -18.93 -5.40
CA ASN A 157 4.55 -20.23 -5.06
C ASN A 157 3.03 -20.22 -5.12
N GLY A 158 2.41 -19.08 -4.81
CA GLY A 158 0.97 -18.93 -4.79
C GLY A 158 0.35 -18.60 -6.15
N GLY A 159 1.13 -17.99 -7.05
CA GLY A 159 0.65 -17.57 -8.37
C GLY A 159 -0.24 -16.33 -8.33
N ALA A 160 -0.03 -15.43 -7.35
CA ALA A 160 -0.78 -14.18 -7.25
C ALA A 160 -0.52 -13.27 -8.46
N ASP A 161 -1.57 -12.62 -8.96
CA ASP A 161 -1.46 -11.61 -10.00
C ASP A 161 -0.82 -10.32 -9.46
N VAL A 162 0.42 -10.06 -9.88
CA VAL A 162 1.19 -8.87 -9.48
C VAL A 162 0.58 -7.54 -9.95
N ASN A 163 -0.39 -7.58 -10.86
CA ASN A 163 -1.09 -6.41 -11.39
C ASN A 163 -2.54 -6.30 -10.89
N LEU A 164 -3.00 -7.21 -10.03
CA LEU A 164 -4.35 -7.11 -9.48
C LEU A 164 -4.46 -5.86 -8.60
N ALA A 165 -5.35 -4.96 -9.01
CA ALA A 165 -5.62 -3.73 -8.31
C ALA A 165 -6.83 -3.86 -7.38
N ASP A 166 -6.84 -3.07 -6.30
CA ASP A 166 -8.03 -2.90 -5.47
C ASP A 166 -9.11 -2.05 -6.16
N THR A 167 -10.19 -1.71 -5.44
CA THR A 167 -11.30 -0.92 -5.99
C THR A 167 -10.93 0.52 -6.36
N ASP A 168 -9.82 1.05 -5.85
CA ASP A 168 -9.31 2.38 -6.19
C ASP A 168 -8.28 2.32 -7.34
N GLY A 169 -7.91 1.12 -7.79
CA GLY A 169 -6.90 0.89 -8.82
C GLY A 169 -5.48 0.84 -8.24
N MET A 170 -5.31 0.73 -6.92
CA MET A 170 -3.98 0.57 -6.32
C MET A 170 -3.43 -0.82 -6.64
N THR A 171 -2.36 -0.86 -7.43
CA THR A 171 -1.61 -2.10 -7.69
C THR A 171 -0.54 -2.33 -6.62
N PRO A 172 -0.06 -3.59 -6.47
CA PRO A 172 1.07 -3.90 -5.61
C PRO A 172 2.30 -3.01 -5.86
N LEU A 173 2.60 -2.70 -7.13
CA LEU A 173 3.75 -1.86 -7.49
C LEU A 173 3.57 -0.41 -7.05
N ILE A 174 2.37 0.17 -7.26
CA ILE A 174 2.07 1.53 -6.80
C ILE A 174 2.19 1.59 -5.27
N ALA A 175 1.55 0.67 -4.54
CA ALA A 175 1.58 0.65 -3.08
C ALA A 175 3.00 0.51 -2.50
N THR A 176 3.79 -0.42 -3.05
CA THR A 176 5.19 -0.65 -2.60
C THR A 176 6.09 0.54 -2.88
N SER A 177 5.82 1.28 -3.97
CA SER A 177 6.64 2.45 -4.33
C SER A 177 6.53 3.58 -3.31
N PHE A 178 5.37 3.73 -2.64
CA PHE A 178 5.24 4.66 -1.52
C PHE A 178 5.99 4.18 -0.25
N SER A 179 5.93 2.89 0.05
CA SER A 179 6.55 2.33 1.26
C SER A 179 8.08 2.24 1.15
N GLY A 180 8.63 2.16 -0.08
CA GLY A 180 10.07 2.17 -0.34
C GLY A 180 10.74 0.80 -0.21
N GLN A 181 9.95 -0.28 -0.20
CA GLN A 181 10.45 -1.64 0.00
C GLN A 181 11.08 -2.18 -1.30
N ILE A 182 12.33 -1.81 -1.56
CA ILE A 182 13.00 -2.04 -2.84
C ILE A 182 13.04 -3.52 -3.26
N ASP A 183 13.19 -4.44 -2.32
CA ASP A 183 13.23 -5.88 -2.63
C ASP A 183 11.87 -6.38 -3.13
N ILE A 184 10.77 -5.85 -2.58
CA ILE A 184 9.41 -6.15 -3.06
C ILE A 184 9.20 -5.49 -4.44
N VAL A 185 9.69 -4.26 -4.66
CA VAL A 185 9.63 -3.64 -5.99
C VAL A 185 10.35 -4.50 -7.03
N ARG A 186 11.55 -5.00 -6.72
CA ARG A 186 12.29 -5.93 -7.61
C ARG A 186 11.52 -7.22 -7.85
N LEU A 187 10.96 -7.83 -6.81
CA LEU A 187 10.14 -9.02 -6.91
C LEU A 187 8.98 -8.79 -7.88
N LEU A 188 8.18 -7.74 -7.68
CA LEU A 188 7.01 -7.43 -8.50
C LEU A 188 7.38 -7.20 -9.97
N LEU A 189 8.41 -6.37 -10.22
CA LEU A 189 8.85 -6.06 -11.58
C LEU A 189 9.37 -7.30 -12.30
N SER A 190 10.19 -8.13 -11.63
CA SER A 190 10.70 -9.38 -12.20
C SER A 190 9.61 -10.40 -12.56
N HIS A 191 8.40 -10.23 -12.00
CA HIS A 191 7.23 -11.06 -12.27
C HIS A 191 6.19 -10.34 -13.15
N GLY A 192 6.55 -9.26 -13.83
CA GLY A 192 5.73 -8.62 -14.86
C GLY A 192 4.78 -7.54 -14.35
N ALA A 193 5.09 -6.89 -13.23
CA ALA A 193 4.37 -5.70 -12.81
C ALA A 193 4.48 -4.58 -13.86
N ILE A 194 3.36 -3.91 -14.17
CA ILE A 194 3.29 -2.86 -15.18
C ILE A 194 3.76 -1.53 -14.57
N VAL A 195 4.92 -1.06 -15.02
CA VAL A 195 5.60 0.15 -14.51
C VAL A 195 4.73 1.41 -14.63
N GLU A 196 4.11 1.59 -15.80
CA GLU A 196 3.38 2.81 -16.18
C GLU A 196 1.89 2.79 -15.77
N GLN A 197 1.45 1.76 -15.03
CA GLN A 197 0.04 1.65 -14.64
C GLN A 197 -0.32 2.73 -13.63
N THR A 198 -1.48 3.35 -13.84
CA THR A 198 -2.06 4.31 -12.91
C THR A 198 -3.17 3.66 -12.09
N ASP A 199 -3.49 4.27 -10.94
CA ASP A 199 -4.74 4.01 -10.25
C ASP A 199 -5.95 4.45 -11.09
N PHE A 200 -7.17 4.07 -10.69
CA PHE A 200 -8.37 4.34 -11.49
C PHE A 200 -8.73 5.83 -11.53
N THR A 201 -8.17 6.63 -10.62
CA THR A 201 -8.31 8.09 -10.64
C THR A 201 -7.33 8.76 -11.60
N GLY A 202 -6.28 8.06 -12.03
CA GLY A 202 -5.20 8.63 -12.83
C GLY A 202 -4.29 9.57 -12.02
N MET A 203 -4.33 9.50 -10.69
CA MET A 203 -3.60 10.39 -9.78
C MET A 203 -2.36 9.75 -9.17
N LYS A 204 -2.20 8.43 -9.30
CA LYS A 204 -1.06 7.71 -8.73
C LYS A 204 -0.50 6.73 -9.73
N PHE A 205 0.82 6.64 -9.76
CA PHE A 205 1.60 5.60 -10.42
C PHE A 205 2.92 5.40 -9.67
N ALA A 206 3.65 4.34 -9.99
CA ALA A 206 4.80 3.88 -9.20
C ALA A 206 5.87 4.97 -9.00
N LEU A 207 6.34 5.59 -10.08
CA LEU A 207 7.40 6.59 -10.02
C LEU A 207 6.99 7.85 -9.25
N LEU A 208 5.75 8.32 -9.42
CA LEU A 208 5.22 9.45 -8.65
C LEU A 208 5.16 9.14 -7.14
N GLY A 209 4.68 7.94 -6.79
CA GLY A 209 4.61 7.52 -5.39
C GLY A 209 5.99 7.45 -4.73
N ALA A 210 6.97 6.87 -5.42
CA ALA A 210 8.36 6.85 -4.98
C ALA A 210 8.94 8.27 -4.83
N ALA A 211 8.64 9.15 -5.79
CA ALA A 211 9.14 10.52 -5.78
C ALA A 211 8.57 11.36 -4.63
N ILE A 212 7.26 11.30 -4.38
CA ILE A 212 6.58 12.00 -3.28
C ILE A 212 7.04 11.47 -1.90
N ALA A 213 7.33 10.16 -1.80
CA ALA A 213 7.73 9.53 -0.55
C ALA A 213 9.25 9.48 -0.30
N ALA A 214 10.06 10.23 -1.07
CA ALA A 214 11.53 10.27 -0.96
C ALA A 214 12.22 8.92 -1.13
N ARG A 215 11.68 8.03 -1.98
CA ARG A 215 12.24 6.68 -2.21
C ARG A 215 13.23 6.69 -3.37
N LEU A 216 14.35 7.39 -3.19
CA LEU A 216 15.36 7.57 -4.25
C LEU A 216 15.81 6.25 -4.88
N GLU A 217 16.05 5.21 -4.09
CA GLU A 217 16.49 3.91 -4.61
C GLU A 217 15.39 3.21 -5.44
N VAL A 218 14.12 3.42 -5.12
CA VAL A 218 13.00 2.96 -5.95
C VAL A 218 12.90 3.78 -7.23
N CYS A 219 13.08 5.11 -7.17
CA CYS A 219 13.16 5.96 -8.37
C CYS A 219 14.29 5.51 -9.30
N ARG A 220 15.47 5.21 -8.74
CA ARG A 220 16.62 4.63 -9.48
C ARG A 220 16.22 3.33 -10.16
N LEU A 221 15.70 2.38 -9.39
CA LEU A 221 15.27 1.09 -9.93
C LEU A 221 14.27 1.24 -11.08
N LEU A 222 13.21 2.04 -10.90
CA LEU A 222 12.17 2.23 -11.89
C LEU A 222 12.71 2.89 -13.18
N VAL A 223 13.52 3.95 -13.07
CA VAL A 223 14.00 4.69 -14.23
C VAL A 223 15.21 4.03 -14.90
N ASP A 224 16.22 3.59 -14.14
CA ASP A 224 17.46 3.02 -14.70
C ASP A 224 17.28 1.60 -15.22
N GLU A 225 16.62 0.75 -14.46
CA GLU A 225 16.58 -0.68 -14.73
C GLU A 225 15.30 -1.09 -15.44
N TRP A 226 14.22 -0.32 -15.27
CA TRP A 226 12.88 -0.65 -15.82
C TRP A 226 12.31 0.41 -16.76
N ALA A 227 13.12 1.41 -17.12
CA ALA A 227 12.80 2.42 -18.14
C ALA A 227 11.47 3.16 -17.92
N ALA A 228 11.10 3.44 -16.67
CA ALA A 228 9.95 4.26 -16.34
C ALA A 228 10.04 5.64 -16.99
N ASP A 229 8.94 6.16 -17.52
CA ASP A 229 8.89 7.51 -18.08
C ASP A 229 9.00 8.55 -16.96
N VAL A 230 10.15 9.23 -16.92
CA VAL A 230 10.44 10.27 -15.93
C VAL A 230 9.47 11.46 -16.00
N ASN A 231 8.78 11.63 -17.13
CA ASN A 231 7.81 12.69 -17.39
C ASN A 231 6.36 12.18 -17.47
N GLN A 232 6.08 10.93 -17.06
CA GLN A 232 4.70 10.47 -16.91
C GLN A 232 3.94 11.48 -16.04
N GLU A 233 2.72 11.83 -16.46
CA GLU A 233 1.87 12.76 -15.75
C GLU A 233 0.58 12.08 -15.28
N THR A 234 0.09 12.54 -14.14
CA THR A 234 -1.28 12.27 -13.70
C THR A 234 -2.28 13.02 -14.57
N ILE A 235 -3.57 12.73 -14.38
CA ILE A 235 -4.65 13.45 -15.06
C ILE A 235 -4.67 14.96 -14.78
N ASP A 236 -4.05 15.41 -13.67
CA ASP A 236 -3.88 16.83 -13.36
C ASP A 236 -2.55 17.44 -13.79
N GLY A 237 -1.75 16.70 -14.57
CA GLY A 237 -0.47 17.17 -15.08
C GLY A 237 0.65 17.11 -14.05
N THR A 238 0.43 16.50 -12.88
CA THR A 238 1.49 16.31 -11.87
C THR A 238 2.49 15.26 -12.36
N THR A 239 3.75 15.67 -12.53
CA THR A 239 4.87 14.76 -12.81
C THR A 239 5.62 14.38 -11.52
N PRO A 240 6.48 13.34 -11.54
CA PRO A 240 7.34 13.00 -10.40
C PRO A 240 8.19 14.17 -9.91
N LEU A 241 8.64 15.04 -10.83
CA LEU A 241 9.41 16.24 -10.51
C LEU A 241 8.57 17.25 -9.71
N LEU A 242 7.34 17.52 -10.13
CA LEU A 242 6.43 18.43 -9.41
C LEU A 242 6.10 17.87 -8.02
N GLY A 243 5.80 16.58 -7.92
CA GLY A 243 5.54 15.88 -6.66
C GLY A 243 6.71 15.96 -5.68
N ALA A 244 7.92 15.58 -6.11
CA ALA A 244 9.13 15.64 -5.28
C ALA A 244 9.50 17.08 -4.88
N SER A 245 9.29 18.05 -5.77
CA SER A 245 9.55 19.48 -5.50
C SER A 245 8.59 20.03 -4.44
N GLY A 246 7.30 19.68 -4.53
CA GLY A 246 6.31 20.03 -3.52
C GLY A 246 6.60 19.42 -2.15
N GLU A 247 7.17 18.22 -2.10
CA GLU A 247 7.57 17.60 -0.83
C GLU A 247 8.97 17.98 -0.33
N GLY A 248 9.80 18.58 -1.20
CA GLY A 248 11.11 19.11 -0.84
C GLY A 248 12.26 18.10 -0.91
N HIS A 249 12.12 17.03 -1.68
CA HIS A 249 13.11 15.94 -1.79
C HIS A 249 14.18 16.27 -2.84
N VAL A 250 15.20 17.03 -2.44
CA VAL A 250 16.25 17.59 -3.33
C VAL A 250 17.04 16.51 -4.07
N ASP A 251 17.35 15.40 -3.40
CA ASP A 251 18.05 14.26 -3.97
C ASP A 251 17.25 13.56 -5.08
N VAL A 252 15.95 13.37 -4.87
CA VAL A 252 15.02 12.85 -5.88
C VAL A 252 14.88 13.84 -7.05
N VAL A 253 14.74 15.14 -6.77
CA VAL A 253 14.64 16.16 -7.83
C VAL A 253 15.89 16.18 -8.71
N ASN A 254 17.09 16.15 -8.11
CA ASN A 254 18.34 16.08 -8.86
C ASN A 254 18.41 14.83 -9.73
N PHE A 255 18.08 13.68 -9.15
CA PHE A 255 18.03 12.43 -9.90
C PHE A 255 17.08 12.50 -11.09
N LEU A 256 15.85 13.01 -10.92
CA LEU A 256 14.88 13.12 -12.00
C LEU A 256 15.38 14.06 -13.12
N ILE A 257 15.98 15.19 -12.77
CA ILE A 257 16.56 16.14 -13.73
C ILE A 257 17.72 15.53 -14.50
N GLU A 258 18.63 14.81 -13.82
CA GLU A 258 19.73 14.08 -14.45
C GLU A 258 19.24 13.05 -15.48
N ARG A 259 17.97 12.63 -15.39
CA ARG A 259 17.31 11.70 -16.31
C ARG A 259 16.37 12.34 -17.31
N GLY A 260 16.39 13.66 -17.40
CA GLY A 260 15.64 14.41 -18.41
C GLY A 260 14.20 14.72 -18.01
N ALA A 261 13.92 14.82 -16.70
CA ALA A 261 12.69 15.45 -16.25
C ALA A 261 12.59 16.89 -16.77
N ASN A 262 11.44 17.27 -17.31
CA ASN A 262 11.20 18.61 -17.82
C ASN A 262 11.05 19.61 -16.65
N LEU A 263 12.10 20.40 -16.42
CA LEU A 263 12.16 21.37 -15.31
C LEU A 263 11.07 22.44 -15.37
N ASP A 264 10.63 22.80 -16.57
CA ASP A 264 9.64 23.85 -16.81
C ASP A 264 8.24 23.29 -17.08
N HIS A 265 8.01 22.00 -16.87
CA HIS A 265 6.67 21.42 -16.93
C HIS A 265 5.74 22.08 -15.92
N THR A 266 4.47 22.23 -16.30
CA THR A 266 3.42 22.78 -15.44
C THR A 266 2.25 21.83 -15.35
N ASP A 267 1.67 21.72 -14.16
CA ASP A 267 0.38 21.04 -13.97
C ASP A 267 -0.78 21.82 -14.62
N MET A 268 -2.02 21.30 -14.49
CA MET A 268 -3.22 21.96 -15.02
C MET A 268 -3.52 23.33 -14.38
N ASP A 269 -2.98 23.61 -13.19
CA ASP A 269 -3.06 24.93 -12.55
C ASP A 269 -1.96 25.88 -13.05
N GLY A 270 -1.11 25.44 -13.98
CA GLY A 270 0.00 26.21 -14.52
C GLY A 270 1.19 26.33 -13.56
N TYR A 271 1.26 25.46 -12.53
CA TYR A 271 2.30 25.49 -11.53
C TYR A 271 3.48 24.61 -11.95
N ASN A 272 4.68 25.20 -11.97
CA ASN A 272 5.93 24.47 -12.15
C ASN A 272 6.54 24.00 -10.81
N ALA A 273 7.66 23.28 -10.88
CA ALA A 273 8.35 22.74 -9.72
C ALA A 273 8.64 23.79 -8.63
N LEU A 274 9.06 24.99 -9.03
CA LEU A 274 9.36 26.10 -8.12
C LEU A 274 8.08 26.59 -7.42
N MET A 275 6.99 26.78 -8.17
CA MET A 275 5.71 27.19 -7.60
C MET A 275 5.14 26.15 -6.61
N CYS A 276 5.26 24.86 -6.91
CA CYS A 276 4.88 23.79 -6.00
C CYS A 276 5.69 23.83 -4.68
N ALA A 277 7.01 24.00 -4.79
CA ALA A 277 7.90 24.10 -3.63
C ALA A 277 7.55 25.32 -2.75
N VAL A 278 7.30 26.48 -3.37
CA VAL A 278 6.93 27.71 -2.65
C VAL A 278 5.57 27.59 -1.96
N LYS A 279 4.55 27.09 -2.67
CA LYS A 279 3.18 26.91 -2.11
C LYS A 279 3.16 25.99 -0.90
N LYS A 280 4.04 24.99 -0.85
CA LYS A 280 4.21 24.08 0.29
C LYS A 280 5.28 24.53 1.30
N GLY A 281 5.89 25.70 1.11
CA GLY A 281 6.88 26.28 2.03
C GLY A 281 8.22 25.53 2.08
N ARG A 282 8.59 24.82 1.01
CA ARG A 282 9.83 24.02 0.93
C ARG A 282 11.03 24.92 0.62
N THR A 283 11.57 25.56 1.66
CA THR A 283 12.58 26.61 1.52
C THR A 283 13.84 26.20 0.79
N GLU A 284 14.47 25.10 1.19
CA GLU A 284 15.69 24.64 0.53
C GLU A 284 15.46 24.12 -0.88
N MET A 285 14.29 23.53 -1.15
CA MET A 285 13.94 23.15 -2.51
C MET A 285 13.80 24.37 -3.42
N ALA A 286 13.11 25.43 -2.97
CA ALA A 286 12.99 26.64 -3.78
C ALA A 286 14.36 27.29 -4.04
N ARG A 287 15.26 27.34 -3.04
CA ARG A 287 16.65 27.80 -3.21
C ARG A 287 17.38 26.97 -4.27
N HIS A 288 17.23 25.65 -4.18
CA HIS A 288 17.86 24.71 -5.11
C HIS A 288 17.35 24.86 -6.54
N LEU A 289 16.03 24.92 -6.75
CA LEU A 289 15.39 25.12 -8.05
C LEU A 289 15.80 26.46 -8.70
N LEU A 290 15.89 27.54 -7.91
CA LEU A 290 16.42 28.82 -8.39
C LEU A 290 17.90 28.74 -8.80
N ALA A 291 18.71 27.95 -8.08
CA ALA A 291 20.12 27.78 -8.40
C ALA A 291 20.36 27.00 -9.71
N ILE A 292 19.46 26.05 -10.04
CA ILE A 292 19.53 25.27 -11.29
C ILE A 292 18.82 25.94 -12.48
N GLY A 293 18.17 27.08 -12.27
CA GLY A 293 17.62 27.93 -13.33
C GLY A 293 16.21 27.57 -13.81
N THR A 294 15.34 27.06 -12.94
CA THR A 294 13.90 26.90 -13.26
C THR A 294 13.27 28.23 -13.68
N SER A 295 12.32 28.22 -14.62
CA SER A 295 11.54 29.40 -14.98
C SER A 295 10.88 30.05 -13.75
N THR A 296 11.14 31.35 -13.56
CA THR A 296 10.59 32.16 -12.46
C THR A 296 9.45 33.08 -12.90
N ASP A 297 9.23 33.18 -14.21
CA ASP A 297 8.23 34.05 -14.83
C ASP A 297 6.89 33.35 -15.11
N GLN A 298 6.85 32.02 -14.95
CA GLN A 298 5.63 31.21 -15.02
C GLN A 298 4.52 31.80 -14.14
N ILE A 299 3.31 31.88 -14.72
CA ILE A 299 2.11 32.42 -14.08
C ILE A 299 1.09 31.29 -14.00
N GLY A 300 0.65 30.96 -12.79
CA GLY A 300 -0.43 30.00 -12.56
C GLY A 300 -1.77 30.53 -13.07
N THR A 301 -2.77 29.66 -13.11
CA THR A 301 -4.16 30.01 -13.49
C THR A 301 -4.79 31.01 -12.51
N ASP A 302 -4.25 31.11 -11.29
CA ASP A 302 -4.60 32.13 -10.28
C ASP A 302 -3.94 33.50 -10.51
N GLY A 303 -3.14 33.64 -11.57
CA GLY A 303 -2.45 34.88 -11.92
C GLY A 303 -1.17 35.15 -11.12
N LYS A 304 -0.68 34.16 -10.34
CA LYS A 304 0.47 34.32 -9.45
C LYS A 304 1.72 33.67 -10.00
N ARG A 305 2.86 34.30 -9.73
CA ARG A 305 4.20 33.73 -9.91
C ARG A 305 4.72 33.14 -8.60
N ALA A 306 5.81 32.39 -8.67
CA ALA A 306 6.47 31.85 -7.48
C ALA A 306 6.81 32.92 -6.43
N ARG A 307 7.23 34.13 -6.84
CA ARG A 307 7.49 35.24 -5.91
C ARG A 307 6.23 35.78 -5.23
N ASP A 308 5.10 35.80 -5.94
CA ASP A 308 3.84 36.33 -5.41
C ASP A 308 3.31 35.36 -4.34
N LEU A 309 3.42 34.05 -4.61
CA LEU A 309 3.15 32.98 -3.63
C LEU A 309 4.07 33.07 -2.40
N ALA A 310 5.35 33.40 -2.60
CA ALA A 310 6.31 33.58 -1.52
C ALA A 310 5.92 34.76 -0.61
N GLU A 311 5.50 35.88 -1.19
CA GLU A 311 5.06 37.07 -0.44
C GLU A 311 3.77 36.79 0.36
N GLU A 312 2.81 36.07 -0.22
CA GLU A 312 1.57 35.67 0.46
C GLU A 312 1.78 34.67 1.60
N SER A 313 2.83 33.85 1.52
CA SER A 313 3.13 32.85 2.56
C SER A 313 3.62 33.47 3.89
N GLU A 314 4.00 34.75 3.89
CA GLU A 314 4.66 35.46 4.99
C GLU A 314 5.94 34.76 5.53
N ASN A 315 6.51 33.81 4.78
CA ASN A 315 7.75 33.12 5.14
C ASN A 315 8.95 34.03 4.83
N ALA A 316 9.52 34.63 5.89
CA ALA A 316 10.62 35.58 5.77
C ALA A 316 11.87 35.00 5.07
N GLU A 317 12.15 33.72 5.27
CA GLU A 317 13.29 33.06 4.62
C GLU A 317 13.03 32.86 3.13
N MET A 318 11.81 32.45 2.76
CA MET A 318 11.38 32.31 1.37
C MET A 318 11.45 33.64 0.62
N ILE A 319 10.93 34.70 1.22
CA ILE A 319 11.00 36.06 0.67
C ILE A 319 12.47 36.50 0.50
N ALA A 320 13.33 36.20 1.47
CA ALA A 320 14.76 36.54 1.39
C ALA A 320 15.46 35.80 0.24
N ILE A 321 15.10 34.55 -0.04
CA ILE A 321 15.62 33.78 -1.17
C ILE A 321 15.26 34.44 -2.50
N PHE A 322 13.99 34.81 -2.70
CA PHE A 322 13.56 35.48 -3.94
C PHE A 322 14.21 36.86 -4.11
N ARG A 323 14.39 37.63 -3.02
CA ARG A 323 15.12 38.91 -3.06
C ARG A 323 16.58 38.71 -3.44
N ALA A 324 17.24 37.68 -2.90
CA ALA A 324 18.63 37.37 -3.23
C ALA A 324 18.78 36.93 -4.69
N ALA A 325 17.86 36.10 -5.19
CA ALA A 325 17.85 35.66 -6.58
C ALA A 325 17.71 36.83 -7.56
N ALA A 326 16.75 37.74 -7.33
CA ALA A 326 16.55 38.93 -8.16
C ALA A 326 17.78 39.86 -8.20
N ASN A 327 18.45 40.05 -7.07
CA ASN A 327 19.68 40.85 -7.01
C ASN A 327 20.81 40.22 -7.84
N ASN A 328 20.91 38.88 -7.84
CA ASN A 328 21.93 38.16 -8.59
C ASN A 328 21.69 38.22 -10.12
N GLU A 329 20.44 38.13 -10.56
CA GLU A 329 20.07 38.31 -11.98
C GLU A 329 20.45 39.72 -12.46
N GLN A 330 20.08 40.75 -11.71
CA GLN A 330 20.37 42.14 -12.07
C GLN A 330 21.88 42.44 -12.09
N GLN A 331 22.67 41.81 -11.20
CA GLN A 331 24.13 41.93 -11.24
C GLN A 331 24.74 41.25 -12.47
N ARG A 332 24.22 40.09 -12.89
CA ARG A 332 24.70 39.41 -14.11
C ARG A 332 24.43 40.24 -15.36
N GLU A 333 23.21 40.76 -15.50
CA GLU A 333 22.82 41.62 -16.64
C GLU A 333 23.69 42.89 -16.74
N ASN A 334 24.03 43.52 -15.61
CA ASN A 334 24.91 44.68 -15.58
C ASN A 334 26.35 44.35 -16.04
N ILE A 335 26.89 43.21 -15.61
CA ILE A 335 28.24 42.76 -16.00
C ILE A 335 28.30 42.45 -17.49
N ASP A 336 27.29 41.75 -18.02
CA ASP A 336 27.23 41.41 -19.45
C ASP A 336 27.02 42.66 -20.33
N GLY A 337 26.25 43.63 -19.85
CA GLY A 337 26.10 44.95 -20.49
C GLY A 337 27.42 45.72 -20.56
N GLU A 338 28.16 45.80 -19.44
CA GLU A 338 29.46 46.48 -19.38
C GLU A 338 30.52 45.80 -20.26
N GLN A 339 30.54 44.46 -20.32
CA GLN A 339 31.45 43.71 -21.18
C GLN A 339 31.15 43.90 -22.67
N ASN A 340 29.88 43.92 -23.05
CA ASN A 340 29.44 44.18 -24.43
C ASN A 340 29.76 45.62 -24.86
N GLU A 341 29.55 46.61 -23.99
CA GLU A 341 29.97 47.98 -24.25
C GLU A 341 31.49 48.11 -24.39
N HIS A 342 32.27 47.42 -23.55
CA HIS A 342 33.73 47.43 -23.65
C HIS A 342 34.26 46.76 -24.91
N GLN A 343 33.60 45.70 -25.41
CA GLN A 343 33.93 45.08 -26.70
C GLN A 343 33.56 45.98 -27.88
N GLN A 344 32.40 46.65 -27.84
CA GLN A 344 31.98 47.58 -28.90
C GLN A 344 32.87 48.84 -28.98
N ARG A 345 33.39 49.34 -27.85
CA ARG A 345 34.33 50.48 -27.82
C ARG A 345 35.75 50.14 -28.28
N ARG A 346 36.07 48.86 -28.51
CA ARG A 346 37.39 48.37 -28.94
C ARG A 346 37.46 48.00 -30.43
N MET A 347 36.34 48.07 -31.16
CA MET A 347 36.28 47.92 -32.63
C MET A 347 36.34 49.28 -33.32
#